data_AF-A0A950G8D2-F1
#
_entry.id   AF-A0A950G8D2-F1
#
_cell.length_a   1.000
_cell.length_b   1.000
_cell.length_c   1.000
_cell.angle_alpha   90.00
_cell.angle_beta   90.00
_cell.angle_gamma   90.00
#
_symmetry.space_group_name_H-M   'P 1'
#
loop_
_entity.id
_entity.type
_entity.pdbx_description
1 polymer ?
#
loop_
_entity_poly.entity_id
_entity_poly.type
_entity_poly.pdbx_seq_one_letter_code
_entity_poly.pdbx_strand_id
1 'polypeptide(L)'
;MTGELRALHDRLSATTIYVTHDQLEAMAMAARPAKSTSVRQASSSFLYVTHDQIEAMTMATKIGVIDGGCLVQVGTPREIYETPANVYVAQRLGQPSINLMPRRLLPDLPVPGEAALIGARTEHLRIARAEKSAAHGRVTWIERLG
;
A
#
# COMPACT_ATOMS: atom_id res chain seq x y z
N MET A 1 -18.00 1.50 -12.10
CA MET A 1 -16.53 1.59 -11.99
C MET A 1 -15.90 2.79 -12.72
N THR A 2 -15.96 2.95 -14.05
CA THR A 2 -15.29 4.09 -14.76
C THR A 2 -15.81 5.48 -14.38
N GLY A 3 -17.11 5.60 -14.06
CA GLY A 3 -17.70 6.87 -13.64
C GLY A 3 -17.25 7.33 -12.25
N GLU A 4 -17.09 6.40 -11.32
CA GLU A 4 -16.77 6.71 -9.91
C GLU A 4 -15.34 7.20 -9.75
N LEU A 5 -14.39 6.58 -10.45
CA LEU A 5 -12.98 6.96 -10.36
C LEU A 5 -12.69 8.28 -11.07
N ARG A 6 -13.38 8.55 -12.18
CA ARG A 6 -13.30 9.83 -12.88
C ARG A 6 -13.97 10.94 -12.08
N ALA A 7 -15.17 10.68 -11.53
CA ALA A 7 -15.83 11.61 -10.63
C ALA A 7 -14.98 11.90 -9.39
N LEU A 8 -14.26 10.90 -8.86
CA LEU A 8 -13.36 11.09 -7.74
C LEU A 8 -12.12 11.90 -8.13
N HIS A 9 -11.50 11.61 -9.28
CA HIS A 9 -10.38 12.39 -9.81
C HIS A 9 -10.75 13.86 -10.01
N ASP A 10 -11.88 14.12 -10.64
CA ASP A 10 -12.39 15.46 -10.92
C ASP A 10 -12.71 16.21 -9.60
N ARG A 11 -13.24 15.49 -8.59
CA ARG A 11 -13.49 16.04 -7.24
C ARG A 11 -12.22 16.33 -6.45
N LEU A 12 -11.17 15.53 -6.61
CA LEU A 12 -9.94 15.65 -5.81
C LEU A 12 -8.92 16.62 -6.42
N SER A 13 -9.02 16.93 -7.72
CA SER A 13 -8.09 17.84 -8.43
C SER A 13 -6.62 17.54 -8.15
N ALA A 14 -6.27 16.26 -8.02
CA ALA A 14 -4.95 15.79 -7.58
C ALA A 14 -4.41 14.70 -8.51
N THR A 15 -3.08 14.60 -8.60
CA THR A 15 -2.42 13.46 -9.27
C THR A 15 -2.66 12.20 -8.46
N THR A 16 -3.52 11.32 -8.98
CA THR A 16 -3.96 10.10 -8.30
C THR A 16 -3.38 8.88 -8.99
N ILE A 17 -2.52 8.14 -8.28
CA ILE A 17 -1.96 6.87 -8.75
C ILE A 17 -2.73 5.72 -8.11
N TYR A 18 -3.32 4.85 -8.92
CA TYR A 18 -3.95 3.64 -8.42
C TYR A 18 -2.97 2.48 -8.41
N VAL A 19 -2.94 1.77 -7.29
CA VAL A 19 -2.16 0.55 -7.13
C VAL A 19 -3.12 -0.63 -7.05
N THR A 20 -3.02 -1.54 -8.01
CA THR A 20 -3.71 -2.84 -8.01
C THR A 20 -2.69 -3.97 -8.10
N HIS A 21 -3.10 -5.16 -7.68
CA HIS A 21 -2.32 -6.38 -7.73
C HIS A 21 -2.59 -7.22 -8.98
N ASP A 22 -3.67 -6.89 -9.68
CA ASP A 22 -4.07 -7.58 -10.89
C ASP A 22 -3.78 -6.67 -12.09
N GLN A 23 -2.80 -7.09 -12.90
CA GLN A 23 -2.47 -6.41 -14.16
C GLN A 23 -3.67 -6.39 -15.12
N LEU A 24 -4.58 -7.37 -15.03
CA LEU A 24 -5.80 -7.41 -15.83
C LEU A 24 -6.78 -6.31 -15.41
N GLU A 25 -6.93 -6.07 -14.09
CA GLU A 25 -7.70 -4.93 -13.59
C GLU A 25 -7.03 -3.62 -14.00
N ALA A 26 -5.71 -3.50 -13.86
CA ALA A 26 -4.96 -2.31 -14.28
C ALA A 26 -5.17 -2.00 -15.76
N MET A 27 -5.05 -3.02 -16.62
CA MET A 27 -5.27 -2.90 -18.05
C MET A 27 -6.73 -2.65 -18.40
N ALA A 28 -7.70 -3.25 -17.73
CA ALA A 28 -9.13 -2.96 -17.95
C ALA A 28 -9.49 -1.52 -17.57
N MET A 29 -8.79 -0.95 -16.58
CA MET A 29 -8.91 0.45 -16.18
C MET A 29 -8.19 1.39 -17.14
N ALA A 30 -7.03 0.99 -17.70
CA ALA A 30 -6.25 1.78 -18.64
C ALA A 30 -6.74 1.70 -20.10
N ALA A 31 -7.35 0.58 -20.52
CA ALA A 31 -7.80 0.31 -21.89
C ALA A 31 -9.09 1.06 -22.28
N ARG A 32 -9.67 1.82 -21.35
CA ARG A 32 -10.82 2.71 -21.61
C ARG A 32 -10.26 4.13 -21.61
N PRO A 33 -10.57 4.98 -22.60
CA PRO A 33 -9.71 6.10 -23.01
C PRO A 33 -9.46 7.12 -21.89
N ALA A 34 -8.46 6.85 -21.05
CA ALA A 34 -7.72 7.85 -20.32
C ALA A 34 -6.68 8.36 -21.31
N LYS A 35 -6.96 9.51 -21.93
CA LYS A 35 -6.00 10.16 -22.82
C LYS A 35 -4.66 10.26 -22.09
N SER A 36 -3.64 9.59 -22.61
CA SER A 36 -2.24 9.98 -22.47
C SER A 36 -2.16 11.44 -22.91
N THR A 37 -2.28 12.36 -21.95
CA THR A 37 -2.23 13.78 -22.24
C THR A 37 -0.88 14.26 -21.77
N SER A 38 -0.12 14.74 -22.73
CA SER A 38 1.17 15.43 -22.60
C SER A 38 1.30 16.28 -21.35
N VAL A 39 2.50 16.28 -20.77
CA VAL A 39 3.02 17.33 -19.87
C VAL A 39 3.01 18.66 -20.61
N ARG A 40 1.87 19.37 -20.60
CA ARG A 40 1.78 20.76 -21.01
C ARG A 40 0.81 21.49 -20.09
N GLN A 41 1.26 22.67 -19.70
CA GLN A 41 0.68 23.61 -18.74
C GLN A 41 -0.84 23.75 -18.91
N ALA A 42 -1.57 23.04 -18.06
CA ALA A 42 -2.80 23.49 -17.44
C ALA A 42 -2.70 22.99 -15.98
N SER A 43 -3.54 23.46 -15.09
CA SER A 43 -3.70 22.93 -13.73
C SER A 43 -4.18 21.47 -13.78
N SER A 44 -3.28 20.55 -14.16
CA SER A 44 -3.56 19.25 -14.76
C SER A 44 -3.37 18.12 -13.75
N SER A 45 -4.46 17.70 -13.11
CA SER A 45 -4.50 16.45 -12.37
C SER A 45 -4.45 15.27 -13.35
N PHE A 46 -3.50 14.34 -13.16
CA PHE A 46 -3.35 13.13 -13.96
C PHE A 46 -3.80 11.87 -13.21
N LEU A 47 -4.42 10.94 -13.93
CA LEU A 47 -4.80 9.63 -13.44
C LEU A 47 -3.85 8.57 -14.01
N TYR A 48 -3.18 7.82 -13.15
CA TYR A 48 -2.22 6.79 -13.56
C TYR A 48 -2.48 5.50 -12.77
N VAL A 49 -2.31 4.35 -13.40
CA VAL A 49 -2.46 3.04 -12.74
C VAL A 49 -1.12 2.33 -12.86
N THR A 50 -0.56 1.92 -11.73
CA THR A 50 0.71 1.20 -11.69
C THR A 50 0.62 0.01 -10.74
N HIS A 51 1.54 -0.92 -10.93
CA HIS A 51 1.82 -1.97 -9.96
C HIS A 51 3.15 -1.71 -9.24
N ASP A 52 3.91 -0.69 -9.67
CA ASP A 52 5.18 -0.32 -9.07
C ASP A 52 4.92 0.62 -7.90
N GLN A 53 5.25 0.12 -6.72
CA GLN A 53 5.08 0.84 -5.47
C GLN A 53 6.02 2.05 -5.37
N ILE A 54 7.20 1.99 -6.01
CA ILE A 54 8.16 3.10 -6.01
C ILE A 54 7.57 4.27 -6.79
N GLU A 55 6.99 4.01 -7.97
CA GLU A 55 6.30 5.03 -8.76
C GLU A 55 5.15 5.67 -7.95
N ALA A 56 4.33 4.84 -7.31
CA ALA A 56 3.21 5.32 -6.50
C ALA A 56 3.69 6.16 -5.30
N MET A 57 4.77 5.75 -4.62
CA MET A 57 5.28 6.46 -3.45
C MET A 57 6.01 7.76 -3.78
N THR A 58 6.64 7.85 -4.94
CA THR A 58 7.49 8.99 -5.31
C THR A 58 6.77 10.04 -6.15
N MET A 59 5.82 9.64 -6.99
CA MET A 59 5.18 10.53 -7.96
C MET A 59 3.75 10.93 -7.58
N ALA A 60 3.05 10.13 -6.76
CA ALA A 60 1.65 10.39 -6.46
C ALA A 60 1.46 11.50 -5.42
N THR A 61 0.51 12.39 -5.66
CA THR A 61 -0.01 13.28 -4.60
C THR A 61 -1.02 12.52 -3.73
N LYS A 62 -1.82 11.66 -4.36
CA LYS A 62 -2.74 10.73 -3.70
C LYS A 62 -2.62 9.35 -4.34
N ILE A 63 -2.71 8.30 -3.53
CA ILE A 63 -2.79 6.92 -3.94
C ILE A 63 -4.20 6.42 -3.67
N GLY A 64 -4.79 5.76 -4.66
CA GLY A 64 -6.00 4.97 -4.47
C GLY A 64 -5.68 3.48 -4.50
N VAL A 65 -6.13 2.74 -3.48
CA VAL A 65 -5.98 1.28 -3.41
C VAL A 65 -7.29 0.62 -3.82
N ILE A 66 -7.25 -0.27 -4.80
CA ILE A 66 -8.42 -0.97 -5.34
C ILE A 66 -8.30 -2.46 -5.01
N ASP A 67 -9.41 -3.09 -4.62
CA ASP A 67 -9.56 -4.52 -4.39
C ASP A 67 -10.86 -5.04 -5.04
N GLY A 68 -10.78 -6.06 -5.88
CA GLY A 68 -11.94 -6.65 -6.56
C GLY A 68 -12.80 -5.63 -7.33
N GLY A 69 -12.16 -4.63 -7.95
CA GLY A 69 -12.84 -3.54 -8.62
C GLY A 69 -13.49 -2.48 -7.70
N CYS A 70 -13.26 -2.51 -6.40
CA CYS A 70 -13.76 -1.52 -5.44
C CYS A 70 -12.63 -0.66 -4.86
N LEU A 71 -12.86 0.65 -4.75
CA LEU A 71 -11.93 1.56 -4.10
C LEU A 71 -11.97 1.35 -2.58
N VAL A 72 -10.85 0.88 -2.02
CA VAL A 72 -10.75 0.54 -0.59
C VAL A 72 -10.28 1.73 0.24
N GLN A 73 -9.26 2.45 -0.22
CA GLN A 73 -8.69 3.59 0.49
C GLN A 73 -8.10 4.60 -0.48
N VAL A 74 -8.24 5.89 -0.16
CA VAL A 74 -7.54 6.99 -0.84
C VAL A 74 -6.85 7.86 0.19
N GLY A 75 -5.59 8.19 -0.06
CA GLY A 75 -4.76 8.95 0.85
C GLY A 75 -3.48 9.41 0.18
N THR A 76 -2.66 10.21 0.84
CA THR A 76 -1.28 10.47 0.41
C THR A 76 -0.49 9.16 0.48
N PRO A 77 0.65 9.06 -0.23
CA PRO A 77 1.54 7.90 -0.08
C PRO A 77 1.83 7.54 1.38
N ARG A 78 2.08 8.56 2.19
CA ARG A 78 2.30 8.43 3.63
C ARG A 78 1.08 7.87 4.36
N GLU A 79 -0.12 8.39 4.10
CA GLU A 79 -1.36 7.91 4.73
C GLU A 79 -1.63 6.43 4.40
N ILE A 80 -1.43 6.02 3.14
CA ILE A 80 -1.59 4.62 2.74
C ILE A 80 -0.52 3.73 3.41
N TYR A 81 0.71 4.22 3.54
CA TYR A 81 1.82 3.47 4.13
C TYR A 81 1.72 3.30 5.64
N GLU A 82 1.48 4.41 6.36
CA GLU A 82 1.54 4.50 7.83
C GLU A 82 0.20 4.16 8.49
N THR A 83 -0.93 4.46 7.82
CA THR A 83 -2.28 4.29 8.37
C THR A 83 -3.18 3.51 7.40
N PRO A 84 -2.83 2.24 7.09
CA PRO A 84 -3.64 1.43 6.19
C PRO A 84 -4.98 1.06 6.83
N ALA A 85 -6.07 1.13 6.05
CA ALA A 85 -7.42 0.85 6.51
C ALA A 85 -7.66 -0.63 6.83
N ASN A 86 -6.93 -1.53 6.17
CA ASN A 86 -6.99 -2.97 6.42
C ASN A 86 -5.71 -3.67 5.95
N VAL A 87 -5.66 -4.98 6.16
CA VAL A 87 -4.52 -5.85 5.78
C VAL A 87 -4.21 -5.77 4.29
N TYR A 88 -5.24 -5.74 3.43
CA TYR A 88 -5.06 -5.65 1.99
C TYR A 88 -4.29 -4.38 1.62
N VAL A 89 -4.70 -3.21 2.14
CA VAL A 89 -4.01 -1.93 1.90
C VAL A 89 -2.61 -1.94 2.49
N ALA A 90 -2.43 -2.47 3.70
CA ALA A 90 -1.14 -2.53 4.38
C ALA A 90 -0.07 -3.27 3.56
N GLN A 91 -0.47 -4.30 2.81
CA GLN A 91 0.41 -5.10 1.96
C GLN A 91 0.74 -4.43 0.61
N ARG A 92 0.10 -3.31 0.23
CA ARG A 92 0.25 -2.73 -1.12
C ARG A 92 1.45 -1.82 -1.29
N LEU A 93 1.92 -1.20 -0.22
CA LEU A 93 3.08 -0.31 -0.27
C LEU A 93 4.13 -0.83 0.69
N GLY A 94 5.40 -0.76 0.30
CA GLY A 94 6.56 -1.14 1.11
C GLY A 94 7.39 -2.25 0.49
N GLN A 95 8.70 -2.03 0.42
CA GLN A 95 9.68 -3.01 0.01
C GLN A 95 10.79 -3.08 1.08
N PRO A 96 10.90 -4.17 1.85
CA PRO A 96 10.06 -5.38 1.84
C PRO A 96 8.60 -5.13 2.27
N SER A 97 7.71 -6.05 1.91
CA SER A 97 6.30 -5.98 2.31
C SER A 97 6.12 -6.05 3.84
N ILE A 98 4.97 -5.58 4.33
CA ILE A 98 4.66 -5.64 5.77
C ILE A 98 4.63 -7.11 6.25
N ASN A 99 5.27 -7.35 7.40
CA ASN A 99 5.23 -8.65 8.05
C ASN A 99 3.90 -8.82 8.76
N LEU A 100 3.17 -9.90 8.49
CA LEU A 100 1.92 -10.23 9.18
C LEU A 100 2.10 -11.47 10.03
N MET A 101 1.74 -11.38 11.30
CA MET A 101 1.92 -12.44 12.27
C MET A 101 0.62 -12.68 13.04
N PRO A 102 0.23 -13.93 13.31
CA PRO A 102 -0.86 -14.23 14.23
C PRO A 102 -0.59 -13.64 15.62
N ARG A 103 -1.59 -13.00 16.23
CA ARG A 103 -1.47 -12.42 17.58
C ARG A 103 -0.93 -13.41 18.61
N ARG A 104 -1.32 -14.69 18.50
CA ARG A 104 -0.88 -15.76 19.42
C ARG A 104 0.63 -15.96 19.50
N LEU A 105 1.40 -15.47 18.52
CA LEU A 105 2.87 -15.55 18.53
C LEU A 105 3.50 -14.44 19.38
N LEU A 106 2.73 -13.41 19.74
CA LEU A 106 3.17 -12.19 20.41
C LEU A 106 2.20 -11.86 21.58
N PRO A 107 2.07 -12.74 22.59
CA PRO A 107 1.06 -12.60 23.64
C PRO A 107 1.28 -11.38 24.54
N ASP A 108 2.53 -10.96 24.72
CA ASP A 108 2.91 -9.87 25.62
C ASP A 108 2.81 -8.48 24.97
N LEU A 109 2.51 -8.41 23.68
CA LEU A 109 2.40 -7.14 22.96
C LEU A 109 1.05 -6.48 23.27
N PRO A 110 1.02 -5.19 23.68
CA PRO A 110 -0.22 -4.46 23.88
C PRO A 110 -0.88 -4.20 22.52
N VAL A 111 -1.81 -5.07 22.13
CA VAL A 111 -2.62 -4.93 20.92
C VAL A 111 -4.06 -4.56 21.28
N PRO A 112 -4.70 -3.63 20.56
CA PRO A 112 -6.10 -3.29 20.78
C PRO A 112 -7.05 -4.48 20.54
N GLY A 113 -8.03 -4.67 21.45
CA GLY A 113 -9.24 -5.45 21.22
C GLY A 113 -9.05 -6.90 20.77
N GLU A 114 -9.80 -7.32 19.75
CA GLU A 114 -9.87 -8.68 19.18
C GLU A 114 -8.93 -8.90 17.97
N ALA A 115 -7.88 -8.09 17.81
CA ALA A 115 -7.01 -8.17 16.65
C ALA A 115 -6.46 -9.60 16.42
N ALA A 116 -6.78 -10.20 15.26
CA ALA A 116 -6.33 -11.55 14.89
C ALA A 116 -4.89 -11.57 14.37
N LEU A 117 -4.48 -10.49 13.69
CA LEU A 117 -3.17 -10.32 13.07
C LEU A 117 -2.48 -9.07 13.59
N ILE A 118 -1.16 -9.15 13.69
CA ILE A 118 -0.24 -8.05 13.98
C ILE A 118 0.57 -7.78 12.72
N GLY A 119 0.49 -6.54 12.22
CA GLY A 119 1.32 -6.07 11.12
C GLY A 119 2.53 -5.29 11.62
N ALA A 120 3.71 -5.59 11.11
CA ALA A 120 4.93 -4.85 11.43
C ALA A 120 5.78 -4.63 10.17
N ARG A 121 6.10 -3.36 9.89
CA ARG A 121 7.04 -3.00 8.83
C ARG A 121 8.45 -3.46 9.20
N THR A 122 9.24 -3.83 8.21
CA THR A 122 10.59 -4.39 8.43
C THR A 122 11.50 -3.41 9.18
N GLU A 123 11.41 -2.12 8.86
CA GLU A 123 12.14 -1.03 9.52
C GLU A 123 11.68 -0.75 10.96
N HIS A 124 10.52 -1.29 11.37
CA HIS A 124 10.02 -1.19 12.75
C HIS A 124 10.39 -2.41 13.59
N LEU A 125 11.05 -3.41 13.01
CA LEU A 125 11.48 -4.62 13.71
C LEU A 125 12.96 -4.53 14.08
N ARG A 126 13.28 -4.96 15.30
CA ARG A 126 14.67 -5.15 15.74
C ARG A 126 14.90 -6.62 16.08
N ILE A 127 15.91 -7.21 15.46
CA ILE A 127 16.35 -8.57 15.79
C ILE A 127 17.38 -8.48 16.92
N ALA A 128 17.17 -9.22 17.99
CA ALA A 128 18.07 -9.33 19.13
C ALA A 128 18.25 -10.80 19.54
N ARG A 129 19.29 -11.08 20.32
CA ARG A 129 19.48 -12.42 20.90
C ARG A 129 18.31 -12.73 21.83
N ALA A 130 17.82 -13.97 21.75
CA ALA A 130 16.71 -14.45 22.56
C ALA A 130 16.97 -14.30 24.07
N GLU A 131 16.02 -13.68 24.78
CA GLU A 131 15.94 -13.60 26.25
C GLU A 131 14.60 -14.18 26.70
N LYS A 132 14.51 -14.73 27.92
CA LYS A 132 13.38 -15.56 28.40
C LYS A 132 11.98 -14.95 28.28
N SER A 133 11.85 -13.64 28.04
CA SER A 133 10.61 -12.86 28.15
C SER A 133 10.14 -12.24 26.82
N ALA A 134 10.52 -12.80 25.67
CA ALA A 134 10.11 -12.27 24.36
C ALA A 134 9.72 -13.38 23.37
N ALA A 135 8.93 -13.02 22.35
CA ALA A 135 8.67 -13.91 21.23
C ALA A 135 9.98 -14.29 20.52
N HIS A 136 10.15 -15.59 20.27
CA HIS A 136 11.37 -16.14 19.72
C HIS A 136 11.20 -16.57 18.26
N GLY A 137 12.24 -16.32 17.46
CA GLY A 137 12.37 -16.81 16.10
C GLY A 137 13.75 -17.41 15.85
N ARG A 138 13.90 -18.12 14.74
CA ARG A 138 15.19 -18.63 14.27
C ARG A 138 15.60 -17.84 13.04
N VAL A 139 16.81 -17.29 13.06
CA VAL A 139 17.39 -16.71 11.84
C VAL A 139 17.74 -17.84 10.90
N THR A 140 17.07 -17.89 9.75
CA THR A 140 17.28 -18.92 8.71
C THR A 140 18.21 -18.45 7.61
N TRP A 141 18.21 -17.14 7.33
CA TRP A 141 18.99 -16.53 6.26
C TRP A 141 19.37 -15.10 6.64
N ILE A 142 20.57 -14.68 6.23
CA ILE A 142 21.05 -13.31 6.35
C ILE A 142 21.62 -12.91 4.99
N GLU A 143 21.11 -11.83 4.43
CA GLU A 143 21.61 -11.25 3.19
C GLU A 143 22.22 -9.87 3.47
N ARG A 144 23.40 -9.62 2.88
CA ARG A 144 24.06 -8.31 2.96
C ARG A 144 23.71 -7.51 1.71
N LEU A 145 22.91 -6.47 1.89
CA LEU A 145 22.44 -5.60 0.80
C LEU A 145 23.35 -4.37 0.56
N GLY A 146 24.42 -4.23 1.35
CA GLY A 146 25.41 -3.13 1.31
C GLY A 146 26.25 -3.12 2.58
#